data_AF-A0A101UR97-F1
#
_entry.id   AF-A0A101UR97-F1
#
_cell.length_a   1.000
_cell.length_b   1.000
_cell.length_c   1.000
_cell.angle_alpha   90.00
_cell.angle_beta   90.00
_cell.angle_gamma   90.00
#
_symmetry.space_group_name_H-M   'P 1'
#
loop_
_entity.id
_entity.type
_entity.pdbx_description
1 polymer ?
#
loop_
_entity_poly.entity_id
_entity_poly.type
_entity_poly.pdbx_seq_one_letter_code
_entity_poly.pdbx_strand_id
1 'polypeptide(L)' 'MRTREDLVAFLQLAAEDLAAHPEDWENDSLPAFLEAWAAWLNDCPGWFRNNGQEVPEWPSWKLVGDMVMAARAYE' A
#
# COMPACT_ATOMS: atom_id res chain seq x y z
N MET A 1 0.44 -4.07 -11.31
CA MET A 1 -1.01 -4.33 -11.19
C MET A 1 -1.75 -3.63 -12.30
N ARG A 2 -2.54 -4.36 -13.09
CA ARG A 2 -3.37 -3.82 -14.18
C ARG A 2 -4.83 -4.23 -14.06
N THR A 3 -5.13 -5.33 -13.39
CA THR A 3 -6.49 -5.85 -13.20
C THR A 3 -6.86 -5.99 -11.73
N ARG A 4 -8.14 -6.23 -11.46
CA ARG A 4 -8.64 -6.57 -10.12
C ARG A 4 -8.03 -7.88 -9.63
N GLU A 5 -7.88 -8.86 -10.51
CA GLU A 5 -7.31 -10.17 -10.22
C GLU A 5 -5.83 -10.06 -9.82
N ASP A 6 -5.07 -9.16 -10.47
CA ASP A 6 -3.69 -8.86 -10.07
C ASP A 6 -3.64 -8.33 -8.63
N LEU A 7 -4.60 -7.48 -8.24
CA LEU A 7 -4.68 -6.94 -6.88
C LEU A 7 -5.08 -8.02 -5.87
N VAL A 8 -6.04 -8.88 -6.20
CA VAL A 8 -6.42 -10.00 -5.33
C VAL A 8 -5.24 -10.91 -5.07
N ALA A 9 -4.51 -11.32 -6.11
CA ALA A 9 -3.33 -12.17 -5.96
C ALA A 9 -2.24 -11.49 -5.12
N PHE A 10 -2.01 -10.19 -5.33
CA PHE A 10 -1.08 -9.42 -4.53
C PHE A 10 -1.47 -9.36 -3.04
N LEU A 11 -2.74 -9.10 -2.73
CA LEU A 11 -3.22 -9.05 -1.34
C LEU A 11 -3.09 -10.41 -0.64
N GLN A 12 -3.34 -11.50 -1.36
CA GLN A 12 -3.17 -12.86 -0.81
C GLN A 12 -1.70 -13.14 -0.47
N LEU A 13 -0.79 -12.84 -1.40
CA LEU A 13 0.65 -12.98 -1.16
C LEU A 13 1.13 -12.10 -0.01
N ALA A 14 0.64 -10.87 0.10
CA ALA A 14 0.99 -9.96 1.18
C ALA A 14 0.53 -10.50 2.55
N ALA A 15 -0.67 -11.07 2.62
CA ALA A 15 -1.19 -11.69 3.84
C ALA A 15 -0.40 -12.96 4.22
N GLU A 16 -0.03 -13.78 3.24
CA GLU A 16 0.83 -14.96 3.45
C GLU A 16 2.21 -14.57 3.96
N ASP A 17 2.81 -13.51 3.38
CA ASP A 17 4.11 -12.97 3.80
C ASP A 17 4.07 -12.43 5.23
N LEU A 18 3.07 -11.61 5.58
CA LEU A 18 2.87 -11.12 6.95
C LEU A 18 2.69 -12.28 7.95
N ALA A 19 1.98 -13.33 7.57
CA ALA A 19 1.78 -14.49 8.45
C ALA A 19 3.07 -15.32 8.63
N ALA A 20 3.93 -15.38 7.62
CA ALA A 20 5.18 -16.13 7.66
C ALA A 20 6.33 -15.33 8.31
N HIS A 21 6.33 -14.02 8.16
CA HIS A 21 7.41 -13.10 8.53
C HIS A 21 6.87 -11.82 9.19
N PRO A 22 6.12 -11.90 10.30
CA PRO A 22 5.55 -10.72 10.95
C PRO A 22 6.61 -9.73 11.42
N GLU A 23 7.82 -10.18 11.75
CA GLU A 23 8.95 -9.34 12.14
C GLU A 23 9.47 -8.43 11.01
N ASP A 24 9.18 -8.76 9.75
CA ASP A 24 9.56 -7.98 8.57
C ASP A 24 8.51 -6.91 8.22
N TRP A 25 7.45 -6.79 9.04
CA TRP A 25 6.37 -5.83 8.88
C TRP A 25 6.38 -4.86 10.05
N GLU A 26 6.58 -3.59 9.74
CA GLU A 26 6.54 -2.52 10.74
C GLU A 26 5.13 -2.35 11.33
N ASN A 27 4.12 -2.55 10.49
CA ASN A 27 2.70 -2.51 10.85
C ASN A 27 2.07 -3.90 10.75
N ASP A 28 2.40 -4.77 11.69
CA ASP A 28 1.96 -6.17 11.73
C ASP A 28 0.53 -6.39 12.25
N SER A 29 -0.09 -5.34 12.80
CA SER A 29 -1.47 -5.35 13.29
C SER A 29 -2.42 -4.58 12.37
N LEU A 30 -3.67 -5.03 12.27
CA LEU A 30 -4.68 -4.35 11.44
C LEU A 30 -4.87 -2.86 11.80
N PRO A 31 -4.91 -2.44 13.07
CA PRO A 31 -4.97 -1.02 13.42
C PRO A 31 -3.77 -0.22 12.89
N ALA A 32 -2.55 -0.70 13.15
CA ALA A 32 -1.32 -0.02 12.70
C ALA A 32 -1.27 0.09 11.17
N PHE A 33 -1.63 -1.00 10.47
CA PHE A 33 -1.69 -1.03 9.02
C PHE A 33 -2.70 -0.01 8.45
N LEU A 34 -3.88 0.11 9.06
CA LEU A 34 -4.89 1.08 8.62
C LEU A 34 -4.47 2.53 8.90
N GLU A 35 -3.78 2.79 10.02
CA GLU A 35 -3.24 4.10 10.35
C GLU A 35 -2.15 4.51 9.35
N ALA A 36 -1.17 3.64 9.09
CA ALA A 36 -0.11 3.87 8.11
C ALA A 36 -0.66 4.08 6.69
N TRP A 37 -1.68 3.31 6.29
CA TRP A 37 -2.35 3.50 5.01
C TRP A 37 -3.02 4.89 4.92
N ALA A 38 -3.75 5.30 5.95
CA ALA A 38 -4.39 6.62 5.98
C ALA A 38 -3.36 7.77 5.92
N ALA A 39 -2.26 7.65 6.67
CA ALA A 39 -1.16 8.61 6.65
C ALA A 39 -0.55 8.74 5.24
N TRP A 40 -0.24 7.60 4.61
CA TRP A 40 0.31 7.62 3.25
C TRP A 40 -0.64 8.21 2.22
N LEU A 41 -1.95 7.92 2.29
CA LEU A 41 -2.94 8.49 1.38
C LEU A 41 -2.98 10.03 1.45
N ASN A 42 -2.86 10.57 2.66
CA ASN A 42 -2.79 12.02 2.88
C ASN A 42 -1.52 12.63 2.27
N ASP A 43 -0.40 11.91 2.30
CA ASP A 43 0.92 12.38 1.86
C ASP A 43 1.24 12.07 0.39
N CYS A 44 0.55 11.09 -0.22
CA CYS A 44 0.84 10.61 -1.57
C CYS A 44 0.79 11.71 -2.66
N PRO A 45 -0.03 12.77 -2.57
CA PRO A 45 0.07 13.89 -3.53
C PRO A 45 1.45 14.55 -3.55
N GLY A 46 2.14 14.59 -2.40
CA GLY A 46 3.54 15.02 -2.30
C GLY A 46 4.48 14.11 -3.07
N TRP A 47 4.32 12.79 -2.93
CA TRP A 47 5.11 11.79 -3.66
C TRP A 47 4.94 11.91 -5.18
N PHE A 48 3.70 12.04 -5.68
CA PHE A 48 3.43 12.24 -7.10
C PHE A 48 4.11 13.50 -7.64
N ARG A 49 3.96 14.64 -6.95
CA ARG A 49 4.63 15.90 -7.32
C ARG A 49 6.15 15.75 -7.36
N ASN A 50 6.74 15.11 -6.35
CA ASN A 50 8.19 14.91 -6.27
C ASN A 50 8.73 14.02 -7.40
N ASN A 51 7.90 13.12 -7.94
CA ASN A 51 8.25 12.25 -9.07
C ASN A 51 7.83 12.85 -10.43
N GLY A 52 7.36 14.10 -10.48
CA GLY A 52 6.91 14.75 -11.72
C GLY A 52 5.66 14.11 -12.32
N GLN A 53 4.85 13.44 -11.49
CA GLN A 53 3.63 12.76 -11.87
C GLN A 53 2.41 13.55 -11.39
N GLU A 54 1.33 13.50 -12.16
CA GLU A 54 0.04 14.03 -11.72
C GLU A 54 -0.59 13.09 -10.69
N VAL A 55 -1.30 13.67 -9.71
CA VAL A 55 -2.10 12.89 -8.77
C VAL A 55 -3.30 12.32 -9.54
N PRO A 56 -3.48 11.00 -9.56
CA PRO A 56 -4.57 10.40 -10.31
C PRO A 56 -5.93 10.77 -9.71
N GLU A 57 -6.86 11.20 -10.57
CA GLU A 57 -8.25 11.52 -10.17
C GLU A 57 -9.05 10.27 -9.79
N TRP A 58 -8.70 9.12 -10.38
CA TRP A 58 -9.28 7.81 -10.09
C TRP A 58 -8.21 6.84 -9.62
N PRO A 59 -8.45 6.08 -8.53
CA PRO A 59 -7.47 5.11 -8.07
C PRO A 59 -7.30 4.01 -9.11
N SER A 60 -6.05 3.77 -9.53
CA SER A 60 -5.72 2.58 -10.32
C SER A 60 -5.53 1.38 -9.40
N TRP A 61 -5.70 0.16 -9.91
CA TRP A 61 -5.34 -1.05 -9.15
C TRP A 61 -3.86 -1.03 -8.71
N LYS A 62 -2.99 -0.41 -9.52
CA LYS A 62 -1.61 -0.16 -9.14
C LYS A 62 -1.50 0.76 -7.93
N LEU A 63 -2.25 1.87 -7.92
CA LEU A 63 -2.24 2.80 -6.79
C LEU A 63 -2.68 2.09 -5.50
N VAL A 64 -3.73 1.28 -5.55
CA VAL A 64 -4.19 0.49 -4.40
C VAL A 64 -3.12 -0.51 -3.93
N GLY A 65 -2.38 -1.11 -4.86
CA GLY A 65 -1.24 -1.96 -4.52
C GLY A 65 -0.08 -1.22 -3.87
N ASP A 66 0.29 -0.07 -4.43
CA ASP A 66 1.36 0.78 -3.89
C ASP A 66 1.01 1.27 -2.48
N MET A 67 -0.27 1.54 -2.21
CA MET A 67 -0.77 1.88 -0.86
C MET A 67 -0.52 0.78 0.18
N VAL A 68 -0.75 -0.49 -0.18
CA VAL A 68 -0.52 -1.63 0.73
C VAL A 68 0.97 -1.81 1.02
N MET A 69 1.81 -1.64 0.01
CA MET A 69 3.26 -1.67 0.20
C MET A 69 3.76 -0.52 1.08
N ALA A 70 3.15 0.65 0.96
CA ALA A 70 3.45 1.77 1.86
C ALA A 70 3.00 1.45 3.29
N ALA A 71 1.76 0.98 3.48
CA ALA A 71 1.25 0.62 4.80
C ALA A 71 2.05 -0.48 5.51
N ARG A 72 2.75 -1.36 4.77
CA ARG A 72 3.69 -2.33 5.33
C ARG A 72 4.93 -1.70 5.99
N ALA A 73 5.40 -0.56 5.50
CA ALA A 73 6.76 -0.05 5.74
C ALA A 73 6.84 1.46 6.09
N TYR A 74 5.70 2.07 6.43
CA TYR A 74 5.63 3.48 6.80
C TYR A 74 5.37 3.57 8.32
N GLU A 75 6.29 4.23 9.05
CA GLU A 75 6.18 4.56 10.49
C GLU A 75 4.95 5.41 10.84
#